data_AF-A0A0H3GIR1-F1
#
_entry.id   AF-A0A0H3GIR1-F1
#
_cell.length_a   1.000
_cell.length_b   1.000
_cell.length_c   1.000
_cell.angle_alpha   90.00
_cell.angle_beta   90.00
_cell.angle_gamma   90.00
#
_symmetry.space_group_name_H-M   'P 1'
#
loop_
_entity.id
_entity.type
_entity.pdbx_description
1 polymer ?
#
loop_
_entity_poly.entity_id
_entity_poly.type
_entity_poly.pdbx_seq_one_letter_code
_entity_poly.pdbx_strand_id
1 'polypeptide(L)'
;MAEKKSNDSIGKTLLVVLVLCLVCSIVVAGSAVGLKSRQQAQQALDKQRNILAVSGLMHPGMDADAVADTFAARITPRLVNLATGELLEKDPGKFNQAQALKDPQQSMALDASQDPAGIKRRSNLAEIYLVRDAQQKIEQVVLPIYGNGLWSMMYAFVALDVDGRTVKGITYYDQGETPGLGGEVENPNWRQQFVGKQVLDDNGMPALKVVKGGARAGDLHAVDGLSGATLTSNGVQHSFDFWMGELGFGPFLKKVREGELNNG
;
A
#
# COMPACT_ATOMS: atom_id res chain seq x y z
N MET A 1 -56.49 -30.87 -29.39
CA MET A 1 -56.00 -30.57 -28.02
C MET A 1 -54.51 -30.35 -28.11
N ALA A 2 -54.03 -29.11 -28.10
CA ALA A 2 -52.60 -28.86 -28.06
C ALA A 2 -52.13 -29.13 -26.63
N GLU A 3 -51.45 -30.25 -26.41
CA GLU A 3 -50.73 -30.50 -25.16
C GLU A 3 -49.82 -29.29 -24.90
N LYS A 4 -50.16 -28.48 -23.89
CA LYS A 4 -49.23 -27.51 -23.32
C LYS A 4 -48.09 -28.34 -22.72
N LYS A 5 -47.08 -28.62 -23.54
CA LYS A 5 -45.81 -29.20 -23.13
C LYS A 5 -45.21 -28.20 -22.16
N SER A 6 -45.47 -28.35 -20.86
CA SER A 6 -44.99 -27.40 -19.87
C SER A 6 -43.47 -27.32 -20.02
N ASN A 7 -42.98 -26.13 -20.34
CA ASN A 7 -41.54 -25.89 -20.33
C ASN A 7 -41.00 -25.87 -18.91
N ASP A 8 -41.88 -25.89 -17.92
CA ASP A 8 -41.61 -25.80 -16.48
C ASP A 8 -41.40 -27.18 -15.81
N SER A 9 -40.90 -28.17 -16.55
CA SER A 9 -40.45 -29.41 -15.92
C SER A 9 -39.17 -29.12 -15.12
N ILE A 10 -39.11 -29.58 -13.86
CA ILE A 10 -37.94 -29.43 -12.97
C ILE A 10 -36.62 -29.77 -13.69
N GLY A 11 -36.61 -30.83 -14.52
CA GLY A 11 -35.42 -31.24 -15.27
C GLY A 11 -34.98 -30.24 -16.34
N LYS A 12 -35.92 -29.59 -17.03
CA LYS A 12 -35.60 -28.51 -17.99
C LYS A 12 -35.09 -27.27 -17.28
N THR A 13 -35.73 -26.89 -16.18
CA THR A 13 -35.29 -25.74 -15.36
C THR A 13 -33.85 -25.94 -14.88
N LEU A 14 -33.52 -27.12 -14.35
CA LEU A 14 -32.16 -27.43 -13.90
C LEU A 14 -31.14 -27.39 -15.05
N LEU A 15 -31.50 -27.94 -16.22
CA LEU A 15 -30.64 -27.90 -17.41
C LEU A 15 -30.38 -26.46 -17.88
N VAL A 16 -31.43 -25.62 -17.94
CA VAL A 16 -31.31 -24.21 -18.34
C VAL A 16 -30.40 -23.46 -17.36
N VAL A 17 -30.59 -23.64 -16.06
CA VAL A 17 -29.74 -23.03 -15.03
C VAL A 17 -28.29 -23.48 -15.19
N LEU A 18 -28.04 -24.79 -15.36
CA LEU A 18 -26.70 -25.32 -15.53
C LEU A 18 -26.00 -24.76 -16.77
N VAL A 19 -26.70 -24.73 -17.91
CA VAL A 19 -26.18 -24.18 -19.17
C VAL A 19 -25.92 -22.68 -19.04
N LEU A 20 -26.85 -21.93 -18.45
CA LEU A 20 -26.70 -20.50 -18.23
C LEU A 20 -25.51 -20.20 -17.31
N CYS A 21 -25.39 -20.88 -16.18
CA CYS A 21 -24.26 -20.74 -15.26
C CYS A 21 -22.93 -21.09 -15.95
N LEU A 22 -22.91 -22.15 -16.76
CA LEU A 22 -21.73 -22.55 -17.51
C LEU A 22 -21.34 -21.48 -18.54
N VAL A 23 -22.29 -21.01 -19.35
CA VAL A 23 -22.04 -19.97 -20.37
C VAL A 23 -21.60 -18.66 -19.73
N CYS A 24 -22.29 -18.20 -18.69
CA CYS A 24 -21.93 -16.97 -17.97
C CYS A 24 -20.53 -17.08 -17.35
N SER A 25 -20.20 -18.21 -16.71
CA SER A 25 -18.87 -18.40 -16.11
C SER A 25 -17.74 -18.39 -17.15
N ILE A 26 -17.95 -19.01 -18.32
CA ILE A 26 -16.98 -18.99 -19.43
C ILE A 26 -16.79 -17.57 -19.96
N VAL A 27 -17.87 -16.82 -20.19
CA VAL A 27 -17.79 -15.44 -20.70
C VAL A 27 -17.08 -14.51 -19.70
N VAL A 28 -17.40 -14.61 -18.41
CA VAL A 28 -16.75 -13.81 -17.37
C VAL A 28 -15.27 -14.16 -17.24
N ALA A 29 -14.93 -15.46 -17.18
CA ALA A 29 -13.54 -15.91 -17.07
C ALA A 29 -12.72 -15.51 -18.31
N GLY A 30 -13.28 -15.69 -19.51
CA GLY A 30 -12.65 -15.27 -20.77
C GLY A 30 -12.41 -13.77 -20.83
N SER A 31 -13.38 -12.96 -20.39
CA SER A 31 -13.24 -11.50 -20.31
C SER A 31 -12.16 -11.09 -19.30
N ALA A 32 -12.14 -11.69 -18.11
CA ALA A 32 -11.16 -11.40 -17.06
C ALA A 32 -9.72 -11.72 -17.51
N VAL A 33 -9.51 -12.87 -18.17
CA VAL A 33 -8.20 -13.26 -18.70
C VAL A 33 -7.80 -12.38 -19.88
N GLY A 34 -8.72 -12.11 -20.83
CA GLY A 34 -8.44 -11.28 -22.00
C GLY A 34 -8.10 -9.82 -21.66
N LEU A 35 -8.66 -9.28 -20.58
CA LEU A 35 -8.35 -7.92 -20.11
C LEU A 35 -7.19 -7.86 -19.11
N LYS A 36 -6.64 -9.00 -18.67
CA LYS A 36 -5.62 -9.06 -17.61
C LYS A 36 -4.41 -8.17 -17.89
N SER A 37 -3.88 -8.19 -19.12
CA SER A 37 -2.74 -7.36 -19.50
C SER A 37 -3.04 -5.86 -19.39
N ARG A 38 -4.26 -5.43 -19.71
CA ARG A 38 -4.70 -4.03 -19.56
C ARG A 38 -4.86 -3.64 -18.10
N GLN A 39 -5.40 -4.53 -17.27
CA GLN A 39 -5.51 -4.32 -15.83
C GLN A 39 -4.12 -4.17 -15.18
N GLN A 40 -3.17 -5.02 -15.57
CA GLN A 40 -1.78 -4.95 -15.08
C GLN A 40 -1.09 -3.65 -15.48
N ALA A 41 -1.25 -3.22 -16.74
CA ALA A 41 -0.72 -1.93 -17.21
C ALA A 41 -1.35 -0.76 -16.44
N GLN A 42 -2.66 -0.82 -16.19
CA GLN A 42 -3.37 0.23 -15.43
C GLN A 42 -2.95 0.25 -13.96
N GLN A 43 -2.75 -0.91 -13.32
CA GLN A 43 -2.23 -1.02 -11.95
C GLN A 43 -0.81 -0.48 -11.83
N ALA A 44 0.06 -0.75 -12.81
CA ALA A 44 1.41 -0.21 -12.84
C ALA A 44 1.40 1.32 -12.97
N LEU A 45 0.57 1.86 -13.87
CA LEU A 45 0.41 3.31 -14.03
C LEU A 45 -0.18 3.96 -12.77
N ASP A 46 -1.16 3.32 -12.14
CA ASP A 46 -1.77 3.81 -10.91
C ASP A 46 -0.77 3.82 -9.74
N LYS A 47 0.04 2.76 -9.60
CA LYS A 47 1.16 2.71 -8.65
C LYS A 47 2.13 3.88 -8.87
N GLN A 48 2.51 4.16 -10.12
CA GLN A 48 3.38 5.30 -10.44
C GLN A 48 2.73 6.63 -10.05
N ARG A 49 1.45 6.84 -10.38
CA ARG A 49 0.69 8.05 -10.00
C ARG A 49 0.68 8.24 -8.49
N ASN A 50 0.40 7.19 -7.72
CA ASN A 50 0.38 7.27 -6.26
C ASN A 50 1.76 7.59 -5.68
N ILE A 51 2.84 7.02 -6.23
CA ILE A 51 4.22 7.33 -5.83
C ILE A 51 4.59 8.78 -6.16
N LEU A 52 4.21 9.28 -7.34
CA LEU A 52 4.42 10.68 -7.70
C LEU A 52 3.56 11.62 -6.83
N ALA A 53 2.33 11.24 -6.50
CA ALA A 53 1.43 12.05 -5.69
C ALA A 53 1.94 12.18 -4.26
N VAL A 54 2.34 11.07 -3.64
CA VAL A 54 2.87 11.09 -2.26
C VAL A 54 4.21 11.80 -2.14
N SER A 55 5.01 11.82 -3.22
CA SER A 55 6.27 12.55 -3.27
C SER A 55 6.15 14.02 -3.71
N GLY A 56 4.94 14.50 -4.02
CA GLY A 56 4.73 15.87 -4.48
C GLY A 56 5.17 16.15 -5.93
N LEU A 57 5.43 15.10 -6.71
CA LEU A 57 5.81 15.17 -8.12
C LEU A 57 4.60 15.05 -9.07
N MET A 58 3.41 14.72 -8.56
CA MET A 58 2.19 14.65 -9.36
C MET A 58 1.55 16.04 -9.55
N HIS A 59 1.30 16.41 -10.80
CA HIS A 59 0.67 17.66 -11.21
C HIS A 59 -0.67 17.37 -11.89
N PRO A 60 -1.70 18.22 -11.69
CA PRO A 60 -2.97 18.07 -12.39
C PRO A 60 -2.78 18.05 -13.92
N GLY A 61 -3.41 17.09 -14.58
CA GLY A 61 -3.39 16.98 -16.05
C GLY A 61 -2.24 16.19 -16.66
N MET A 62 -1.33 15.61 -15.85
CA MET A 62 -0.34 14.66 -16.39
C MET A 62 -1.03 13.43 -16.98
N ASP A 63 -0.74 13.17 -18.26
CA ASP A 63 -1.17 11.97 -18.95
C ASP A 63 -0.29 10.76 -18.58
N ALA A 64 -0.53 9.61 -19.22
CA ALA A 64 0.19 8.38 -18.90
C ALA A 64 1.68 8.46 -19.23
N ASP A 65 2.04 9.10 -20.35
CA ASP A 65 3.41 9.21 -20.81
C ASP A 65 4.21 10.18 -19.92
N ALA A 66 3.63 11.34 -19.57
CA ALA A 66 4.25 12.28 -18.65
C ALA A 66 4.46 11.68 -17.24
N VAL A 67 3.54 10.84 -16.77
CA VAL A 67 3.70 10.08 -15.51
C VAL A 67 4.87 9.10 -15.62
N ALA A 68 4.93 8.32 -16.71
CA ALA A 68 5.99 7.34 -16.91
C ALA A 68 7.37 8.01 -17.02
N ASP A 69 7.47 9.11 -17.76
CA ASP A 69 8.71 9.88 -17.93
C ASP A 69 9.17 10.51 -16.61
N THR A 70 8.25 11.12 -15.86
CA THR A 70 8.57 11.71 -14.55
C THR A 70 8.99 10.63 -13.57
N PHE A 71 8.31 9.49 -13.56
CA PHE A 71 8.67 8.35 -12.72
C PHE A 71 10.07 7.84 -13.08
N ALA A 72 10.35 7.59 -14.36
CA ALA A 72 11.66 7.11 -14.81
C ALA A 72 12.79 8.11 -14.49
N ALA A 73 12.53 9.41 -14.58
CA ALA A 73 13.53 10.46 -14.34
C ALA A 73 13.78 10.76 -12.85
N ARG A 74 12.76 10.59 -11.99
CA ARG A 74 12.79 11.07 -10.60
C ARG A 74 12.72 9.95 -9.56
N ILE A 75 12.30 8.75 -9.94
CA ILE A 75 12.07 7.63 -9.02
C ILE A 75 13.05 6.50 -9.34
N THR A 76 13.81 6.07 -8.32
CA THR A 76 14.67 4.88 -8.40
C THR A 76 14.11 3.79 -7.47
N PRO A 77 13.41 2.78 -8.00
CA PRO A 77 13.00 1.62 -7.21
C PRO A 77 14.24 0.89 -6.67
N ARG A 78 14.16 0.40 -5.43
CA ARG A 78 15.20 -0.43 -4.80
C ARG A 78 14.55 -1.53 -3.97
N LEU A 79 15.22 -2.67 -3.88
CA LEU A 79 14.85 -3.72 -2.93
C LEU A 79 15.61 -3.51 -1.63
N VAL A 80 14.91 -3.57 -0.51
CA VAL A 80 15.50 -3.54 0.83
C VAL A 80 15.35 -4.91 1.49
N ASN A 81 16.40 -5.39 2.14
CA ASN A 81 16.31 -6.52 3.06
C ASN A 81 15.76 -6.02 4.40
N LEU A 82 14.55 -6.43 4.76
CA LEU A 82 13.88 -5.93 5.95
C LEU A 82 14.52 -6.41 7.27
N ALA A 83 15.36 -7.45 7.25
CA ALA A 83 16.09 -7.90 8.44
C ALA A 83 17.36 -7.08 8.69
N THR A 84 18.12 -6.76 7.63
CA THR A 84 19.42 -6.05 7.75
C THR A 84 19.31 -4.55 7.48
N GLY A 85 18.24 -4.11 6.83
CA GLY A 85 18.06 -2.75 6.34
C GLY A 85 18.87 -2.43 5.08
N GLU A 86 19.56 -3.40 4.47
CA GLU A 86 20.44 -3.16 3.33
C GLU A 86 19.68 -3.00 2.01
N LEU A 87 20.08 -2.02 1.21
CA LEU A 87 19.62 -1.88 -0.17
C LEU A 87 20.36 -2.87 -1.07
N LEU A 88 19.61 -3.64 -1.85
CA LEU A 88 20.15 -4.66 -2.73
C LEU A 88 20.41 -4.11 -4.13
N GLU A 89 21.37 -4.70 -4.84
CA GLU A 89 21.62 -4.47 -6.28
C GLU A 89 20.75 -5.37 -7.18
N LYS A 90 19.77 -6.06 -6.59
CA LYS A 90 18.81 -6.89 -7.33
C LYS A 90 17.80 -6.01 -8.06
N ASP A 91 17.46 -6.40 -9.28
CA ASP A 91 16.42 -5.76 -10.10
C ASP A 91 15.04 -5.80 -9.41
N PRO A 92 14.49 -4.65 -8.98
CA PRO A 92 13.18 -4.58 -8.35
C PRO A 92 12.04 -4.97 -9.30
N GLY A 93 12.20 -4.79 -10.61
CA GLY A 93 11.18 -5.11 -11.61
C GLY A 93 10.89 -6.61 -11.73
N LYS A 94 11.80 -7.46 -11.25
CA LYS A 94 11.62 -8.92 -11.20
C LYS A 94 11.06 -9.44 -9.87
N PHE A 95 10.96 -8.57 -8.87
CA PHE A 95 10.44 -8.96 -7.57
C PHE A 95 8.91 -8.99 -7.58
N ASN A 96 8.34 -10.08 -7.09
CA ASN A 96 6.89 -10.24 -6.97
C ASN A 96 6.53 -10.50 -5.51
N GLN A 97 6.02 -9.47 -4.84
CA GLN A 97 5.60 -9.53 -3.43
C GLN A 97 4.60 -10.67 -3.17
N ALA A 98 3.62 -10.86 -4.05
CA ALA A 98 2.57 -11.87 -3.86
C ALA A 98 3.11 -13.30 -3.96
N GLN A 99 4.16 -13.52 -4.77
CA GLN A 99 4.87 -14.81 -4.82
C GLN A 99 5.76 -14.97 -3.59
N ALA A 100 6.50 -13.92 -3.19
CA ALA A 100 7.38 -13.96 -2.03
C ALA A 100 6.63 -14.27 -0.73
N LEU A 101 5.42 -13.74 -0.55
CA LEU A 101 4.57 -14.01 0.63
C LEU A 101 4.08 -15.47 0.71
N LYS A 102 4.01 -16.19 -0.42
CA LYS A 102 3.59 -17.59 -0.49
C LYS A 102 4.75 -18.57 -0.31
N ASP A 103 5.98 -18.10 -0.51
CA ASP A 103 7.20 -18.90 -0.37
C ASP A 103 7.78 -18.76 1.06
N PRO A 104 7.81 -19.83 1.87
CA PRO A 104 8.40 -19.81 3.21
C PRO A 104 9.89 -19.44 3.27
N GLN A 105 10.63 -19.55 2.16
CA GLN A 105 12.04 -19.12 2.11
C GLN A 105 12.18 -17.61 1.88
N GLN A 106 11.14 -16.96 1.36
CA GLN A 106 11.12 -15.53 1.04
C GLN A 106 10.22 -14.71 1.96
N SER A 107 9.57 -15.36 2.93
CA SER A 107 8.68 -14.72 3.89
C SER A 107 8.64 -15.46 5.23
N MET A 108 8.36 -14.72 6.28
CA MET A 108 8.17 -15.27 7.63
C MET A 108 6.69 -15.20 8.03
N ALA A 109 6.25 -16.21 8.79
CA ALA A 109 5.01 -16.09 9.55
C ALA A 109 5.26 -15.21 10.77
N LEU A 110 4.27 -14.41 11.15
CA LEU A 110 4.32 -13.58 12.35
C LEU A 110 3.47 -14.22 13.43
N ASP A 111 4.00 -14.27 14.65
CA ASP A 111 3.20 -14.59 15.82
C ASP A 111 2.23 -13.44 16.13
N ALA A 112 1.16 -13.73 16.89
CA ALA A 112 0.16 -12.71 17.22
C ALA A 112 0.75 -11.49 17.95
N SER A 113 1.80 -11.67 18.76
CA SER A 113 2.52 -10.58 19.44
C SER A 113 3.37 -9.73 18.51
N GLN A 114 3.71 -10.25 17.33
CA GLN A 114 4.52 -9.59 16.30
C GLN A 114 3.67 -8.96 15.19
N ASP A 115 2.36 -9.22 15.17
CA ASP A 115 1.45 -8.88 14.08
C ASP A 115 0.32 -7.91 14.51
N PRO A 116 0.64 -6.73 15.07
CA PRO A 116 -0.42 -5.76 15.39
C PRO A 116 -1.17 -5.31 14.13
N ALA A 117 -0.48 -5.27 12.98
CA ALA A 117 -1.05 -4.89 11.69
C ALA A 117 -1.95 -5.98 11.06
N GLY A 118 -2.02 -7.19 11.64
CA GLY A 118 -2.89 -8.26 11.14
C GLY A 118 -2.51 -8.81 9.76
N ILE A 119 -1.26 -8.66 9.33
CA ILE A 119 -0.75 -9.08 8.01
C ILE A 119 -0.40 -10.56 7.93
N LYS A 120 -0.26 -11.25 9.07
CA LYS A 120 0.03 -12.70 9.23
C LYS A 120 1.38 -13.18 8.71
N ARG A 121 1.84 -12.66 7.58
CA ARG A 121 3.12 -12.99 6.95
C ARG A 121 3.77 -11.72 6.41
N ARG A 122 5.10 -11.68 6.51
CA ARG A 122 5.92 -10.57 6.01
C ARG A 122 6.97 -11.12 5.05
N SER A 123 7.10 -10.54 3.86
CA SER A 123 8.23 -10.87 2.97
C SER A 123 9.55 -10.46 3.60
N ASN A 124 10.65 -11.12 3.22
CA ASN A 124 12.00 -10.76 3.66
C ASN A 124 12.51 -9.51 2.95
N LEU A 125 11.98 -9.22 1.77
CA LEU A 125 12.34 -8.05 0.98
C LEU A 125 11.12 -7.13 0.85
N ALA A 126 11.37 -5.84 0.67
CA ALA A 126 10.36 -4.88 0.23
C ALA A 126 10.92 -4.02 -0.92
N GLU A 127 10.06 -3.65 -1.85
CA GLU A 127 10.37 -2.65 -2.88
C GLU A 127 10.05 -1.25 -2.34
N ILE A 128 11.07 -0.40 -2.25
CA ILE A 128 10.95 1.02 -1.87
C ILE A 128 11.32 1.90 -3.06
N TYR A 129 11.05 3.20 -2.95
CA TYR A 129 11.30 4.15 -4.05
C TYR A 129 12.09 5.35 -3.54
N LEU A 130 13.30 5.51 -4.05
CA LEU A 130 14.12 6.68 -3.77
C LEU A 130 13.68 7.81 -4.70
N VAL A 131 13.29 8.93 -4.12
CA VAL A 131 12.84 10.12 -4.85
C VAL A 131 14.02 11.08 -4.97
N ARG A 132 14.34 11.46 -6.20
CA ARG A 132 15.44 12.37 -6.50
C ARG A 132 14.91 13.76 -6.83
N ASP A 133 15.65 14.79 -6.44
CA ASP A 133 15.43 16.18 -6.84
C ASP A 133 15.82 16.41 -8.31
N ALA A 134 15.74 17.66 -8.79
CA ALA A 134 16.15 18.03 -10.14
C ALA A 134 17.67 17.91 -10.37
N GLN A 135 18.47 17.92 -9.29
CA GLN A 135 19.92 17.76 -9.27
C GLN A 135 20.34 16.29 -9.06
N GLN A 136 19.38 15.36 -9.15
CA GLN A 136 19.56 13.91 -8.98
C GLN A 136 19.96 13.47 -7.56
N LYS A 137 19.87 14.35 -6.54
CA LYS A 137 20.10 13.95 -5.15
C LYS A 137 18.85 13.34 -4.56
N ILE A 138 19.00 12.31 -3.73
CA ILE A 138 17.86 11.76 -3.00
C ILE A 138 17.35 12.80 -2.01
N GLU A 139 16.04 13.10 -2.07
CA GLU A 139 15.37 14.07 -1.19
C GLU A 139 14.27 13.42 -0.32
N GLN A 140 13.79 12.23 -0.72
CA GLN A 140 12.80 11.46 0.03
C GLN A 140 12.92 9.96 -0.29
N VAL A 141 12.35 9.13 0.58
CA VAL A 141 12.11 7.71 0.31
C VAL A 141 10.63 7.38 0.51
N VAL A 142 10.03 6.70 -0.46
CA VAL A 142 8.65 6.22 -0.38
C VAL A 142 8.65 4.75 0.03
N LEU A 143 7.94 4.46 1.12
CA LEU A 143 7.79 3.14 1.70
C LEU A 143 6.37 2.63 1.49
N PRO A 144 6.16 1.43 0.91
CA PRO A 144 4.87 0.76 0.95
C PRO A 144 4.63 0.18 2.34
N ILE A 145 3.52 0.53 2.96
CA ILE A 145 3.03 -0.07 4.20
C ILE A 145 1.63 -0.61 3.98
N TYR A 146 1.25 -1.62 4.76
CA TYR A 146 -0.11 -2.13 4.74
C TYR A 146 -0.52 -2.78 6.06
N GLY A 147 -1.79 -2.73 6.37
CA GLY A 147 -2.32 -3.36 7.58
C GLY A 147 -3.83 -3.45 7.55
N ASN A 148 -4.36 -4.32 8.40
CA ASN A 148 -5.78 -4.64 8.41
C ASN A 148 -6.57 -3.49 9.04
N GLY A 149 -7.49 -2.93 8.27
CA GLY A 149 -8.55 -2.04 8.73
C GLY A 149 -9.68 -2.84 9.38
N LEU A 150 -10.90 -2.31 9.30
CA LEU A 150 -12.09 -3.03 9.76
C LEU A 150 -12.55 -4.08 8.74
N TRP A 151 -12.61 -3.71 7.46
CA TRP A 151 -13.20 -4.53 6.41
C TRP A 151 -12.18 -5.07 5.41
N SER A 152 -10.98 -4.50 5.37
CA SER A 152 -10.00 -4.77 4.32
C SER A 152 -8.55 -4.62 4.79
N MET A 153 -7.63 -5.18 4.01
CA MET A 153 -6.23 -4.78 4.07
C MET A 153 -6.11 -3.40 3.40
N MET A 154 -5.53 -2.44 4.11
CA MET A 154 -5.31 -1.09 3.60
C MET A 154 -3.85 -0.93 3.21
N TYR A 155 -3.61 -0.51 1.97
CA TYR A 155 -2.26 -0.29 1.46
C TYR A 155 -2.00 1.20 1.28
N ALA A 156 -0.85 1.66 1.77
CA ALA A 156 -0.42 3.04 1.66
C ALA A 156 1.02 3.15 1.20
N PHE A 157 1.31 4.26 0.53
CA PHE A 157 2.67 4.76 0.40
C PHE A 157 2.88 5.88 1.41
N VAL A 158 4.02 5.85 2.09
CA VAL A 158 4.48 6.91 3.01
C VAL A 158 5.80 7.45 2.48
N ALA A 159 5.83 8.73 2.11
CA ALA A 159 7.06 9.44 1.77
C ALA A 159 7.69 9.97 3.05
N LEU A 160 8.96 9.62 3.30
CA LEU A 160 9.77 10.13 4.40
C LEU A 160 10.92 10.98 3.84
N ASP A 161 11.29 12.02 4.58
CA ASP A 161 12.48 12.83 4.34
C ASP A 161 13.76 11.97 4.49
N VAL A 162 14.91 12.50 4.05
CA VAL A 162 16.21 11.83 4.18
C VAL A 162 16.68 11.67 5.64
N ASP A 163 15.99 12.32 6.58
CA ASP A 163 16.17 12.06 8.01
C ASP A 163 15.57 10.72 8.47
N GLY A 164 14.87 9.99 7.60
CA GLY A 164 14.31 8.67 7.87
C GLY A 164 13.18 8.65 8.91
N ARG A 165 12.58 9.80 9.24
CA ARG A 165 11.49 9.87 10.23
C ARG A 165 10.40 10.89 9.89
N THR A 166 10.72 11.98 9.21
CA THR A 166 9.77 13.07 8.95
C THR A 166 8.94 12.74 7.72
N VAL A 167 7.61 12.74 7.87
CA VAL A 167 6.68 12.43 6.78
C VAL A 167 6.57 13.61 5.82
N LYS A 168 6.78 13.36 4.53
CA LYS A 168 6.54 14.30 3.43
C LYS A 168 5.13 14.14 2.84
N GLY A 169 4.57 12.94 2.93
CA GLY A 169 3.23 12.64 2.47
C GLY A 169 2.78 11.22 2.77
N ILE A 170 1.48 10.99 2.73
CA ILE A 170 0.86 9.67 2.77
C ILE A 170 -0.23 9.59 1.71
N THR A 171 -0.38 8.42 1.07
CA THR A 171 -1.50 8.11 0.19
C THR A 171 -1.91 6.66 0.39
N TYR A 172 -3.17 6.43 0.75
CA TYR A 172 -3.78 5.11 0.66
C TYR A 172 -4.22 4.87 -0.79
N TYR A 173 -3.74 3.79 -1.39
CA TYR A 173 -3.94 3.50 -2.82
C TYR A 173 -4.83 2.27 -3.06
N ASP A 174 -5.08 1.46 -2.04
CA ASP A 174 -6.01 0.34 -2.10
C ASP A 174 -6.57 0.06 -0.70
N GLN A 175 -7.89 0.16 -0.56
CA GLN A 175 -8.63 -0.13 0.67
C GLN A 175 -10.11 -0.39 0.34
N GLY A 176 -10.80 -1.12 1.21
CA GLY A 176 -12.21 -1.50 1.10
C GLY A 176 -13.05 -1.14 2.33
N GLU A 177 -12.68 -0.06 3.03
CA GLU A 177 -13.39 0.45 4.19
C GLU A 177 -14.67 1.21 3.79
N THR A 178 -15.56 1.46 4.76
CA THR A 178 -16.85 2.10 4.51
C THR A 178 -16.67 3.57 4.06
N PRO A 179 -17.20 3.97 2.88
CA PRO A 179 -17.13 5.37 2.41
C PRO A 179 -17.77 6.35 3.39
N GLY A 180 -17.14 7.52 3.56
CA GLY A 180 -17.58 8.54 4.54
C GLY A 180 -17.29 8.20 6.00
N LEU A 181 -16.67 7.05 6.29
CA LEU A 181 -16.20 6.64 7.61
C LEU A 181 -14.73 6.23 7.56
N GLY A 182 -14.44 4.93 7.41
CA GLY A 182 -13.08 4.40 7.32
C GLY A 182 -12.40 4.76 5.99
N GLY A 183 -13.17 4.89 4.90
CA GLY A 183 -12.65 5.34 3.61
C GLY A 183 -12.08 6.77 3.63
N GLU A 184 -12.32 7.53 4.71
CA GLU A 184 -11.72 8.85 4.90
C GLU A 184 -10.20 8.81 5.13
N VAL A 185 -9.58 7.61 5.20
CA VAL A 185 -8.11 7.50 5.08
C VAL A 185 -7.57 8.09 3.76
N GLU A 186 -8.41 8.19 2.72
CA GLU A 186 -8.06 8.81 1.44
C GLU A 186 -8.27 10.33 1.43
N ASN A 187 -8.99 10.88 2.41
CA ASN A 187 -9.35 12.30 2.46
C ASN A 187 -8.08 13.18 2.47
N PRO A 188 -7.89 14.09 1.50
CA PRO A 188 -6.71 14.95 1.43
C PRO A 188 -6.48 15.78 2.70
N ASN A 189 -7.54 16.28 3.34
CA ASN A 189 -7.43 17.07 4.56
C ASN A 189 -6.93 16.23 5.75
N TRP A 190 -7.33 14.97 5.82
CA TRP A 190 -6.86 14.05 6.86
C TRP A 190 -5.41 13.63 6.60
N ARG A 191 -5.07 13.26 5.35
CA ARG A 191 -3.70 12.90 4.96
C ARG A 191 -2.71 14.05 5.17
N GLN A 192 -3.14 15.29 4.99
CA GLN A 192 -2.30 16.48 5.23
C GLN A 192 -1.83 16.60 6.67
N GLN A 193 -2.57 16.04 7.65
CA GLN A 193 -2.16 16.06 9.06
C GLN A 193 -0.85 15.30 9.32
N PHE A 194 -0.50 14.34 8.45
CA PHE A 194 0.72 13.55 8.58
C PHE A 194 1.97 14.32 8.13
N VAL A 195 1.84 15.29 7.22
CA VAL A 195 2.98 16.03 6.69
C VAL A 195 3.69 16.79 7.82
N GLY A 196 5.00 16.58 7.95
CA GLY A 196 5.83 17.14 9.02
C GLY A 196 5.81 16.36 10.34
N LYS A 197 4.98 15.31 10.47
CA LYS A 197 5.01 14.42 11.64
C LYS A 197 6.22 13.49 11.58
N GLN A 198 6.64 13.00 12.73
CA GLN A 198 7.71 12.01 12.82
C GLN A 198 7.17 10.63 13.17
N VAL A 199 7.53 9.63 12.36
CA VAL A 199 7.08 8.25 12.57
C VAL A 199 7.87 7.50 13.66
N LEU A 200 9.05 8.01 14.01
CA LEU A 200 9.94 7.46 15.02
C LEU A 200 10.27 8.50 16.09
N ASP A 201 10.52 8.06 17.32
CA ASP A 201 11.11 8.88 18.38
C ASP A 201 12.63 9.05 18.19
N ASP A 202 13.26 9.79 19.10
CA ASP A 202 14.71 10.01 19.07
C ASP A 202 15.54 8.73 19.30
N ASN A 203 14.94 7.67 19.84
CA ASN A 203 15.57 6.35 19.97
C ASN A 203 15.38 5.49 18.71
N GLY A 204 14.61 5.96 17.73
CA GLY A 204 14.29 5.23 16.51
C GLY A 204 13.17 4.20 16.68
N MET A 205 12.34 4.32 17.70
CA MET A 205 11.19 3.45 17.96
C MET A 205 9.91 4.05 17.37
N PRO A 206 8.94 3.24 16.90
CA PRO A 206 7.66 3.74 16.38
C PRO A 206 6.94 4.66 17.37
N ALA A 207 6.71 5.89 16.94
CA ALA A 207 6.19 6.94 17.81
C ALA A 207 4.85 7.53 17.33
N LEU A 208 4.51 7.39 16.03
CA LEU A 208 3.29 7.97 15.49
C LEU A 208 2.05 7.46 16.23
N LYS A 209 1.13 8.36 16.58
CA LYS A 209 -0.14 8.06 17.23
C LYS A 209 -1.34 8.61 16.44
N VAL A 210 -2.30 7.73 16.17
CA VAL A 210 -3.62 8.08 15.63
C VAL A 210 -4.58 8.24 16.81
N VAL A 211 -4.88 9.48 17.17
CA VAL A 211 -5.50 9.82 18.46
C VAL A 211 -7.01 9.99 18.32
N LYS A 212 -7.77 9.16 19.04
CA LYS A 212 -9.23 9.32 19.15
C LYS A 212 -9.55 10.64 19.87
N GLY A 213 -10.41 11.46 19.25
CA GLY A 213 -10.81 12.76 19.79
C GLY A 213 -9.90 13.93 19.41
N GLY A 214 -8.84 13.67 18.64
CA GLY A 214 -7.96 14.68 18.06
C GLY A 214 -6.58 14.73 18.71
N ALA A 215 -5.56 14.99 17.89
CA ALA A 215 -4.19 15.23 18.32
C ALA A 215 -4.05 16.64 18.92
N ARG A 216 -3.12 16.80 19.87
CA ARG A 216 -2.79 18.12 20.40
C ARG A 216 -2.08 18.95 19.34
N ALA A 217 -2.38 20.25 19.28
CA ALA A 217 -1.68 21.17 18.39
C ALA A 217 -0.17 21.15 18.69
N GLY A 218 0.65 21.04 17.64
CA GLY A 218 2.11 20.99 17.77
C GLY A 218 2.68 19.63 18.22
N ASP A 219 1.85 18.61 18.47
CA ASP A 219 2.34 17.26 18.73
C ASP A 219 3.04 16.72 17.48
N LEU A 220 4.33 16.39 17.60
CA LEU A 220 5.16 15.97 16.48
C LEU A 220 4.84 14.54 16.01
N HIS A 221 4.19 13.74 16.86
CA HIS A 221 3.92 12.33 16.60
C HIS A 221 2.44 12.01 16.53
N ALA A 222 1.52 12.94 16.77
CA ALA A 222 0.08 12.64 16.76
C ALA A 222 -0.67 13.24 15.55
N VAL A 223 -1.62 12.47 15.04
CA VAL A 223 -2.65 12.86 14.06
C VAL A 223 -4.04 12.45 14.56
N ASP A 224 -5.10 13.04 14.01
CA ASP A 224 -6.46 12.73 14.41
C ASP A 224 -6.87 11.33 13.96
N GLY A 225 -7.60 10.61 14.80
CA GLY A 225 -8.35 9.42 14.39
C GLY A 225 -9.61 9.77 13.59
N LEU A 226 -10.06 8.85 12.76
CA LEU A 226 -11.28 8.98 11.98
C LEU A 226 -12.52 8.81 12.86
N SER A 227 -13.36 9.85 12.90
CA SER A 227 -14.62 9.85 13.65
C SER A 227 -15.57 8.76 13.14
N GLY A 228 -16.10 7.94 14.05
CA GLY A 228 -16.97 6.81 13.68
C GLY A 228 -16.25 5.60 13.08
N ALA A 229 -14.93 5.67 12.83
CA ALA A 229 -14.13 4.60 12.23
C ALA A 229 -12.91 4.25 13.10
N THR A 230 -13.17 3.95 14.39
CA THR A 230 -12.10 3.65 15.37
C THR A 230 -11.29 2.40 15.00
N LEU A 231 -11.93 1.34 14.49
CA LEU A 231 -11.20 0.12 14.10
C LEU A 231 -10.31 0.35 12.87
N THR A 232 -10.77 1.12 11.88
CA THR A 232 -9.93 1.57 10.77
C THR A 232 -8.77 2.43 11.25
N SER A 233 -9.02 3.38 12.16
CA SER A 233 -7.97 4.24 12.76
C SER A 233 -6.92 3.41 13.52
N ASN A 234 -7.35 2.36 14.23
CA ASN A 234 -6.44 1.42 14.86
C ASN A 234 -5.64 0.62 13.82
N GLY A 235 -6.25 0.25 12.69
CA GLY A 235 -5.54 -0.37 11.56
C GLY A 235 -4.43 0.53 11.00
N VAL A 236 -4.68 1.83 10.87
CA VAL A 236 -3.64 2.82 10.51
C VAL A 236 -2.53 2.83 11.56
N GLN A 237 -2.88 3.00 12.84
CA GLN A 237 -1.93 2.99 13.96
C GLN A 237 -1.04 1.75 13.93
N HIS A 238 -1.64 0.57 13.85
CA HIS A 238 -0.93 -0.70 13.89
C HIS A 238 -0.05 -0.92 12.65
N SER A 239 -0.45 -0.38 11.49
CA SER A 239 0.40 -0.38 10.29
C SER A 239 1.69 0.39 10.55
N PHE A 240 1.61 1.58 11.14
CA PHE A 240 2.80 2.35 11.50
C PHE A 240 3.62 1.66 12.59
N ASP A 241 2.99 1.15 13.65
CA ASP A 241 3.69 0.44 14.74
C ASP A 241 4.49 -0.76 14.20
N PHE A 242 3.91 -1.53 13.28
CA PHE A 242 4.60 -2.67 12.66
C PHE A 242 5.69 -2.23 11.68
N TRP A 243 5.32 -1.43 10.66
CA TRP A 243 6.22 -1.13 9.55
C TRP A 243 7.34 -0.18 9.90
N MET A 244 7.22 0.61 10.95
CA MET A 244 8.31 1.46 11.43
C MET A 244 9.18 0.73 12.47
N GLY A 245 8.73 -0.43 12.96
CA GLY A 245 9.41 -1.23 13.98
C GLY A 245 10.46 -2.19 13.41
N GLU A 246 11.02 -3.00 14.32
CA GLU A 246 12.14 -3.91 14.05
C GLU A 246 11.87 -4.95 12.96
N LEU A 247 10.65 -5.46 12.87
CA LEU A 247 10.26 -6.44 11.85
C LEU A 247 9.87 -5.78 10.51
N GLY A 248 9.68 -4.45 10.50
CA GLY A 248 9.37 -3.67 9.32
C GLY A 248 10.61 -3.00 8.73
N PHE A 249 10.50 -1.72 8.43
CA PHE A 249 11.57 -0.87 7.92
C PHE A 249 12.50 -0.33 9.00
N GLY A 250 12.29 -0.62 10.29
CA GLY A 250 13.11 -0.09 11.39
C GLY A 250 14.63 -0.20 11.16
N PRO A 251 15.18 -1.39 10.77
CA PRO A 251 16.59 -1.55 10.44
C PRO A 251 17.06 -0.66 9.27
N PHE A 252 16.23 -0.52 8.24
CA PHE A 252 16.50 0.37 7.10
C PHE A 252 16.48 1.84 7.53
N LEU A 253 15.46 2.27 8.26
CA LEU A 253 15.31 3.64 8.74
C LEU A 253 16.44 4.04 9.68
N LYS A 254 17.01 3.09 10.44
CA LYS A 254 18.24 3.33 11.20
C LYS A 254 19.40 3.72 10.29
N LYS A 255 19.63 2.98 9.21
CA LYS A 255 20.67 3.32 8.21
C LYS A 255 20.40 4.67 7.53
N VAL A 256 19.14 4.97 7.21
CA VAL A 256 18.75 6.28 6.66
C VAL A 256 19.13 7.41 7.63
N ARG A 257 18.81 7.28 8.93
CA ARG A 257 19.23 8.24 9.98
C ARG A 257 20.74 8.37 10.12
N GLU A 258 21.48 7.31 9.82
CA GLU A 258 22.96 7.28 9.82
C GLU A 258 23.57 7.79 8.49
N GLY A 259 22.74 8.23 7.55
CA GLY A 259 23.16 8.92 6.32
C GLY A 259 23.28 8.03 5.08
N GLU A 260 22.69 6.83 5.08
CA GLU A 260 22.68 5.91 3.92
C GLU A 260 22.22 6.58 2.61
N LEU A 261 21.28 7.53 2.69
CA LEU A 261 20.73 8.23 1.52
C LEU A 261 21.46 9.53 1.15
N ASN A 262 22.42 10.00 1.95
CA ASN A 262 23.12 11.27 1.71
C ASN A 262 24.13 11.20 0.54
N ASN A 263 24.55 9.99 0.15
CA ASN A 263 25.53 9.76 -0.91
C ASN A 263 24.91 9.20 -2.21
N GLY A 264 23.57 9.16 -2.29
CA GLY A 264 22.86 8.42 -3.33
C GLY A 264 22.56 9.16 -4.61
#